data_AF-A0AA35Q7K0-F1
#
_entry.id   AF-A0AA35Q7K0-F1
#
_cell.length_a   1.000
_cell.length_b   1.000
_cell.length_c   1.000
_cell.angle_alpha   90.00
_cell.angle_beta   90.00
_cell.angle_gamma   90.00
#
_symmetry.space_group_name_H-M   'P 1'
#
loop_
_entity.id
_entity.type
_entity.pdbx_description
1 polymer ?
#
loop_
_entity_poly.entity_id
_entity_poly.type
_entity_poly.pdbx_seq_one_letter_code
_entity_poly.pdbx_strand_id
1 'polypeptide(L)'
;MGPIMLQAMMGSTILECEHQQQMGDLFPSIAKDSEVQKFCNDTRRDMDSMEQAHHDVDDNGLDSPPYLRALCLRPRFLSVQVFSTPPQYACIQSIVALTPKPREFLSLAELAIRITRKTTVCRVYSLCVDGGIAWYLLQIALHCRDPLVRDEAILALDGYASQDGLWTTRSLHALALRNHVVEQQNVNGDTTQVQWQRLWRREYYLEDGGERVVLRFLEKELELDQWILVEEVGEFPDKEACAKWTRQLNPPSGRLLVQEGFPHASTKGPTGLPGQMDL
;
A
#
# COMPACT_ATOMS: atom_id res chain seq x y z
N MET A 1 -12.61 5.26 2.39
CA MET A 1 -11.42 5.61 3.19
C MET A 1 -10.62 6.77 2.60
N GLY A 2 -10.18 6.69 1.33
CA GLY A 2 -9.31 7.70 0.69
C GLY A 2 -9.68 9.17 0.97
N PRO A 3 -10.95 9.61 0.78
CA PRO A 3 -11.32 11.01 1.02
C PRO A 3 -11.22 11.46 2.48
N ILE A 4 -11.63 10.62 3.44
CA ILE A 4 -11.61 10.97 4.87
C ILE A 4 -10.16 11.00 5.40
N MET A 5 -9.32 10.06 4.98
CA MET A 5 -7.89 10.11 5.29
C MET A 5 -7.22 11.33 4.66
N LEU A 6 -7.50 11.61 3.39
CA LEU A 6 -6.94 12.76 2.70
C LEU A 6 -7.37 14.06 3.38
N GLN A 7 -8.63 14.16 3.82
CA GLN A 7 -9.14 15.31 4.56
C GLN A 7 -8.49 15.44 5.95
N ALA A 8 -8.31 14.34 6.69
CA ALA A 8 -7.60 14.33 7.97
C ALA A 8 -6.11 14.70 7.80
N MET A 9 -5.47 14.22 6.74
CA MET A 9 -4.10 14.57 6.37
C MET A 9 -3.99 16.05 5.96
N MET A 10 -4.94 16.55 5.15
CA MET A 10 -5.00 17.95 4.75
C MET A 10 -5.35 18.91 5.89
N GLY A 11 -6.14 18.47 6.86
CA GLY A 11 -6.42 19.21 8.09
C GLY A 11 -5.25 19.21 9.08
N SER A 12 -4.25 18.35 8.87
CA SER A 12 -3.01 18.33 9.63
C SER A 12 -1.96 19.23 8.95
N THR A 13 -1.13 19.93 9.73
CA THR A 13 0.03 20.68 9.21
C THR A 13 1.14 19.78 8.67
N ILE A 14 0.93 18.47 8.63
CA ILE A 14 1.94 17.46 8.33
C ILE A 14 2.20 17.35 6.83
N LEU A 15 1.22 17.73 5.99
CA LEU A 15 1.45 17.90 4.56
C LEU A 15 2.41 19.07 4.27
N GLU A 16 2.55 20.06 5.15
CA GLU A 16 3.50 21.16 4.95
C GLU A 16 4.85 20.89 5.60
N CYS A 17 5.00 19.70 6.18
CA CYS A 17 6.10 19.37 7.05
C CYS A 17 7.29 18.79 6.27
N GLU A 18 8.41 19.52 6.32
CA GLU A 18 9.69 19.09 5.73
C GLU A 18 10.58 18.33 6.73
N HIS A 19 10.22 18.32 8.03
CA HIS A 19 11.05 17.76 9.10
C HIS A 19 10.65 16.33 9.48
N GLN A 20 11.60 15.41 9.41
CA GLN A 20 11.43 13.97 9.70
C GLN A 20 10.81 13.67 11.08
N GLN A 21 11.10 14.47 12.11
CA GLN A 21 10.58 14.26 13.47
C GLN A 21 9.06 14.45 13.56
N GLN A 22 8.48 15.34 12.75
CA GLN A 22 7.05 15.68 12.77
C GLN A 22 6.20 14.64 12.01
N MET A 23 6.80 13.82 11.14
CA MET A 23 6.14 12.67 10.53
C MET A 23 5.82 11.55 11.52
N GLY A 24 6.56 11.47 12.64
CA GLY A 24 6.28 10.54 13.74
C GLY A 24 4.93 10.81 14.43
N ASP A 25 4.39 12.02 14.28
CA ASP A 25 3.12 12.43 14.87
C ASP A 25 1.92 12.27 13.92
N LEU A 26 2.14 11.84 12.67
CA LEU A 26 1.08 11.69 11.67
C LEU A 26 0.02 10.67 12.06
N PHE A 27 0.39 9.40 12.18
CA PHE A 27 -0.59 8.38 12.56
C PHE A 27 -1.17 8.61 13.97
N PRO A 28 -0.40 9.06 14.98
CA PRO A 28 -0.96 9.46 16.27
C PRO A 28 -1.98 10.61 16.21
N SER A 29 -1.78 11.61 15.34
CA SER A 29 -2.73 12.72 15.18
C SER A 29 -3.99 12.29 14.42
N ILE A 30 -3.85 11.54 13.32
CA ILE A 30 -4.97 10.92 12.59
C ILE A 30 -5.77 9.99 13.53
N ALA A 31 -5.09 9.24 14.41
CA ALA A 31 -5.74 8.38 15.38
C ALA A 31 -6.58 9.13 16.42
N LYS A 32 -6.31 10.42 16.66
CA LYS A 32 -7.06 11.28 17.59
C LYS A 32 -8.22 12.02 16.93
N ASP A 33 -8.29 12.03 15.60
CA ASP A 33 -9.36 12.69 14.85
C ASP A 33 -10.71 11.96 15.08
N SER A 34 -11.73 12.71 15.49
CA SER A 34 -13.01 12.13 15.89
C SER A 34 -13.83 11.60 14.71
N GLU A 35 -13.69 12.19 13.53
CA GLU A 35 -14.35 11.74 12.30
C GLU A 35 -13.71 10.45 11.80
N VAL A 36 -12.38 10.37 11.81
CA VAL A 36 -11.62 9.15 11.49
C VAL A 36 -11.96 8.03 12.47
N GLN A 37 -12.01 8.32 13.78
CA GLN A 37 -12.40 7.34 14.80
C GLN A 37 -13.82 6.82 14.57
N LYS A 38 -14.78 7.72 14.31
CA LYS A 38 -16.17 7.33 14.01
C LYS A 38 -16.23 6.41 12.78
N PHE A 39 -15.60 6.82 11.67
CA PHE A 39 -15.54 6.03 10.46
C PHE A 39 -14.92 4.63 10.69
N CYS A 40 -13.81 4.56 11.42
CA CYS A 40 -13.14 3.29 11.72
C CYS A 40 -14.00 2.39 12.60
N ASN A 41 -14.72 2.95 13.58
CA ASN A 41 -15.61 2.19 14.46
C ASN A 41 -16.84 1.66 13.71
N ASP A 42 -17.43 2.48 12.84
CA ASP A 42 -18.56 2.06 12.00
C ASP A 42 -18.12 0.98 11.01
N THR A 43 -16.99 1.18 10.33
CA THR A 43 -16.41 0.16 9.44
C THR A 43 -16.13 -1.14 10.18
N ARG A 44 -15.53 -1.09 11.39
CA ARG A 44 -15.27 -2.30 12.18
C ARG A 44 -16.55 -3.06 12.50
N ARG A 45 -17.61 -2.35 12.94
CA ARG A 45 -18.91 -2.95 13.23
C ARG A 45 -19.50 -3.68 12.02
N ASP A 46 -19.44 -3.05 10.86
CA ASP A 46 -19.95 -3.63 9.62
C ASP A 46 -19.13 -4.87 9.21
N MET A 47 -17.80 -4.80 9.36
CA MET A 47 -16.91 -5.92 9.04
C MET A 47 -17.07 -7.10 10.00
N ASP A 48 -17.29 -6.86 11.30
CA ASP A 48 -17.55 -7.91 12.28
C ASP A 48 -18.88 -8.63 11.99
N SER A 49 -19.90 -7.89 11.56
CA SER A 49 -21.19 -8.44 11.12
C SER A 49 -21.02 -9.34 9.89
N MET A 50 -20.23 -8.90 8.90
CA MET A 50 -19.92 -9.69 7.71
C MET A 50 -19.08 -10.94 8.01
N GLU A 51 -18.15 -10.87 8.97
CA GLU A 51 -17.37 -12.03 9.43
C GLU A 51 -18.28 -13.13 9.98
N GLN A 52 -19.23 -12.75 10.84
CA GLN A 52 -20.21 -13.68 11.42
C GLN A 52 -21.05 -14.36 10.34
N ALA A 53 -21.56 -13.59 9.39
CA ALA A 53 -22.36 -14.12 8.28
C ALA A 53 -21.56 -15.05 7.36
N HIS A 54 -20.23 -14.91 7.27
CA HIS A 54 -19.38 -15.79 6.47
C HIS A 54 -19.20 -17.18 7.11
N HIS A 55 -19.09 -17.25 8.44
CA HIS A 55 -18.95 -18.52 9.16
C HIS A 55 -20.17 -19.45 9.01
N ASP A 56 -21.33 -18.90 8.67
CA ASP A 56 -22.57 -19.66 8.46
C ASP A 56 -22.68 -20.29 7.05
N VAL A 57 -21.72 -20.03 6.16
CA VAL A 57 -21.72 -20.57 4.79
C VAL A 57 -21.05 -21.95 4.77
N ASP A 58 -21.84 -22.98 5.06
CA ASP A 58 -21.37 -24.37 5.11
C ASP A 58 -21.34 -25.09 3.74
N ASP A 59 -20.39 -26.01 3.67
CA ASP A 59 -20.06 -27.11 2.73
C ASP A 59 -20.79 -27.24 1.37
N ASN A 60 -20.68 -26.23 0.51
CA ASN A 60 -20.98 -26.40 -0.91
C ASN A 60 -19.69 -26.78 -1.65
N GLY A 61 -19.68 -27.93 -2.35
CA GLY A 61 -18.50 -28.49 -3.00
C GLY A 61 -17.68 -27.49 -3.83
N LEU A 62 -16.38 -27.82 -4.01
CA LEU A 62 -15.30 -26.92 -4.49
C LEU A 62 -15.54 -26.24 -5.85
N ASP A 63 -16.49 -26.72 -6.67
CA ASP A 63 -16.82 -26.14 -7.98
C ASP A 63 -18.19 -25.46 -8.02
N SER A 64 -18.87 -25.37 -6.87
CA SER A 64 -20.21 -24.79 -6.81
C SER A 64 -20.16 -23.26 -7.03
N PRO A 65 -21.14 -22.65 -7.75
CA PRO A 65 -21.20 -21.20 -7.91
C PRO A 65 -21.21 -20.40 -6.60
N PRO A 66 -21.82 -20.87 -5.48
CA PRO A 66 -21.67 -20.24 -4.17
C PRO A 66 -20.23 -20.26 -3.64
N TYR A 67 -19.53 -21.40 -3.74
CA TYR A 67 -18.14 -21.54 -3.30
C TYR A 67 -17.20 -20.62 -4.09
N LEU A 68 -17.31 -20.60 -5.41
CA LEU A 68 -16.50 -19.70 -6.25
C LEU A 68 -16.77 -18.21 -5.95
N ARG A 69 -18.01 -17.85 -5.62
CA ARG A 69 -18.35 -16.49 -5.18
C ARG A 69 -17.74 -16.16 -3.81
N ALA A 70 -17.81 -17.08 -2.85
CA ALA A 70 -17.16 -16.90 -1.56
C ALA A 70 -15.64 -16.73 -1.72
N LEU A 71 -15.02 -17.53 -2.58
CA LEU A 71 -13.60 -17.45 -2.91
C LEU A 71 -13.21 -16.13 -3.59
N CYS A 72 -14.10 -15.49 -4.35
CA CYS A 72 -13.87 -14.15 -4.91
C CYS A 72 -14.07 -13.02 -3.87
N LEU A 73 -15.03 -13.17 -2.95
CA LEU A 73 -15.42 -12.11 -2.00
C LEU A 73 -14.53 -12.09 -0.76
N ARG A 74 -14.09 -13.27 -0.28
CA ARG A 74 -13.30 -13.37 0.95
C ARG A 74 -11.96 -12.63 0.88
N PRO A 75 -11.16 -12.74 -0.21
CA PRO A 75 -9.95 -11.93 -0.35
C PRO A 75 -10.21 -10.44 -0.26
N ARG A 76 -11.30 -9.93 -0.87
CA ARG A 76 -11.73 -8.51 -0.82
C ARG A 76 -12.20 -8.08 0.57
N PHE A 77 -12.82 -8.99 1.30
CA PHE A 77 -13.21 -8.73 2.68
C PHE A 77 -11.98 -8.60 3.59
N LEU A 78 -11.04 -9.57 3.53
CA LEU A 78 -9.78 -9.55 4.28
C LEU A 78 -8.97 -8.29 3.96
N SER A 79 -8.96 -7.96 2.67
CA SER A 79 -8.44 -6.73 2.10
C SER A 79 -8.91 -5.48 2.85
N VAL A 80 -10.23 -5.28 2.94
CA VAL A 80 -10.82 -4.14 3.63
C VAL A 80 -10.43 -4.16 5.11
N GLN A 81 -10.44 -5.31 5.78
CA GLN A 81 -10.06 -5.39 7.19
C GLN A 81 -8.61 -4.97 7.47
N VAL A 82 -7.67 -5.28 6.57
CA VAL A 82 -6.24 -4.97 6.78
C VAL A 82 -5.92 -3.49 6.50
N PHE A 83 -6.59 -2.84 5.55
CA PHE A 83 -6.23 -1.46 5.16
C PHE A 83 -7.25 -0.40 5.57
N SER A 84 -8.42 -0.80 6.09
CA SER A 84 -9.49 0.16 6.43
C SER A 84 -9.43 0.69 7.86
N THR A 85 -8.28 0.63 8.54
CA THR A 85 -8.13 1.23 9.87
C THR A 85 -6.75 1.88 10.03
N PRO A 86 -6.53 3.07 9.43
CA PRO A 86 -5.27 3.81 9.49
C PRO A 86 -4.70 4.04 10.90
N PRO A 87 -5.53 4.29 11.95
CA PRO A 87 -5.01 4.42 13.31
C PRO A 87 -4.19 3.22 13.80
N GLN A 88 -4.45 2.01 13.28
CA GLN A 88 -3.71 0.82 13.68
C GLN A 88 -2.24 0.86 13.24
N TYR A 89 -1.90 1.66 12.22
CA TYR A 89 -0.53 1.86 11.76
C TYR A 89 0.29 2.69 12.74
N ALA A 90 -0.32 3.37 13.72
CA ALA A 90 0.42 4.06 14.77
C ALA A 90 1.17 3.10 15.71
N CYS A 91 0.72 1.86 15.84
CA CYS A 91 1.25 0.88 16.81
C CYS A 91 1.66 -0.41 16.13
N ILE A 92 2.92 -0.80 16.32
CA ILE A 92 3.46 -2.04 15.74
C ILE A 92 2.70 -3.29 16.20
N GLN A 93 2.27 -3.34 17.46
CA GLN A 93 1.55 -4.48 18.01
C GLN A 93 0.20 -4.68 17.34
N SER A 94 -0.50 -3.59 17.01
CA SER A 94 -1.78 -3.65 16.28
C SER A 94 -1.59 -4.25 14.88
N ILE A 95 -0.49 -3.91 14.20
CA ILE A 95 -0.17 -4.48 12.88
C ILE A 95 0.21 -5.96 13.00
N VAL A 96 1.00 -6.34 13.99
CA VAL A 96 1.35 -7.75 14.26
C VAL A 96 0.10 -8.59 14.54
N ALA A 97 -0.87 -8.05 15.30
CA ALA A 97 -2.11 -8.74 15.60
C ALA A 97 -2.97 -9.05 14.36
N LEU A 98 -2.77 -8.32 13.26
CA LEU A 98 -3.48 -8.56 12.00
C LEU A 98 -2.94 -9.73 11.19
N THR A 99 -1.75 -10.26 11.52
CA THR A 99 -1.05 -11.33 10.76
C THR A 99 -1.92 -12.52 10.33
N PRO A 100 -2.91 -13.00 11.11
CA PRO A 100 -3.81 -14.06 10.64
C PRO A 100 -4.54 -13.72 9.32
N LYS A 101 -4.92 -12.46 9.10
CA LYS A 101 -5.68 -12.04 7.91
C LYS A 101 -4.84 -12.10 6.62
N PRO A 102 -3.61 -11.55 6.56
CA PRO A 102 -2.70 -11.79 5.45
C PRO A 102 -2.41 -13.27 5.16
N ARG A 103 -2.25 -14.11 6.19
CA ARG A 103 -2.04 -15.57 5.99
C ARG A 103 -3.21 -16.24 5.30
N GLU A 104 -4.43 -15.91 5.74
CA GLU A 104 -5.65 -16.39 5.09
C GLU A 104 -5.73 -15.87 3.64
N PHE A 105 -5.44 -14.59 3.43
CA PHE A 105 -5.42 -14.00 2.09
C PHE A 105 -4.45 -14.73 1.16
N LEU A 106 -3.24 -15.04 1.61
CA LEU A 106 -2.24 -15.77 0.82
C LEU A 106 -2.72 -17.17 0.44
N SER A 107 -3.34 -17.88 1.37
CA SER A 107 -3.92 -19.21 1.10
C SER A 107 -4.99 -19.15 0.01
N LEU A 108 -5.85 -18.13 0.06
CA LEU A 108 -6.90 -17.91 -0.94
C LEU A 108 -6.33 -17.44 -2.28
N ALA A 109 -5.33 -16.56 -2.26
CA ALA A 109 -4.65 -16.06 -3.46
C ALA A 109 -3.96 -17.23 -4.18
N GLU A 110 -3.23 -18.09 -3.47
CA GLU A 110 -2.59 -19.26 -4.06
C GLU A 110 -3.61 -20.21 -4.72
N LEU A 111 -4.76 -20.44 -4.06
CA LEU A 111 -5.85 -21.22 -4.63
C LEU A 111 -6.41 -20.54 -5.90
N ALA A 112 -6.67 -19.23 -5.86
CA ALA A 112 -7.19 -18.48 -6.99
C ALA A 112 -6.23 -18.51 -8.19
N ILE A 113 -4.93 -18.32 -7.97
CA ILE A 113 -3.88 -18.39 -8.99
C ILE A 113 -3.80 -19.79 -9.61
N ARG A 114 -3.95 -20.85 -8.80
CA ARG A 114 -3.99 -22.23 -9.32
C ARG A 114 -5.22 -22.47 -10.19
N ILE A 115 -6.38 -21.95 -9.79
CA ILE A 115 -7.64 -22.10 -10.54
C ILE A 115 -7.57 -21.34 -11.87
N THR A 116 -7.09 -20.09 -11.88
CA THR A 116 -6.99 -19.28 -13.12
C THR A 116 -6.03 -19.91 -14.12
N ARG A 117 -4.90 -20.47 -13.67
CA ARG A 117 -3.97 -21.20 -14.55
C ARG A 117 -4.55 -22.46 -15.18
N LYS A 118 -5.45 -23.16 -14.50
CA LYS A 118 -6.02 -24.44 -14.95
C LYS A 118 -7.29 -24.29 -15.81
N THR A 119 -7.98 -23.15 -15.73
CA THR A 119 -9.35 -23.04 -16.23
C THR A 119 -9.45 -21.98 -17.33
N THR A 120 -9.59 -22.40 -18.59
CA THR A 120 -9.89 -21.50 -19.72
C THR A 120 -11.34 -20.97 -19.71
N VAL A 121 -12.20 -21.54 -18.87
CA VAL A 121 -13.66 -21.40 -18.97
C VAL A 121 -14.25 -20.28 -18.10
N CYS A 122 -13.61 -19.90 -16.99
CA CYS A 122 -14.23 -18.97 -16.04
C CYS A 122 -13.67 -17.55 -16.15
N ARG A 123 -13.98 -16.89 -17.28
CA ARG A 123 -13.61 -15.49 -17.55
C ARG A 123 -14.14 -14.52 -16.48
N VAL A 124 -15.29 -14.83 -15.86
CA VAL A 124 -15.89 -14.07 -14.75
C VAL A 124 -15.08 -14.22 -13.45
N TYR A 125 -14.57 -15.42 -13.18
CA TYR A 125 -13.69 -15.67 -12.04
C TYR A 125 -12.33 -14.98 -12.25
N SER A 126 -11.75 -15.07 -13.46
CA SER A 126 -10.55 -14.29 -13.81
C SER A 126 -10.74 -12.80 -13.57
N LEU A 127 -11.81 -12.18 -14.10
CA LEU A 127 -12.10 -10.76 -13.90
C LEU A 127 -12.33 -10.36 -12.43
N CYS A 128 -12.81 -11.28 -11.60
CA CYS A 128 -13.02 -11.02 -10.18
C CYS A 128 -11.73 -11.15 -9.36
N VAL A 129 -10.84 -12.04 -9.77
CA VAL A 129 -9.50 -12.31 -9.20
C VAL A 129 -8.48 -11.27 -9.67
N ASP A 130 -8.58 -10.79 -10.91
CA ASP A 130 -7.79 -9.70 -11.49
C ASP A 130 -8.16 -8.31 -10.92
N GLY A 131 -9.04 -8.25 -9.90
CA GLY A 131 -9.54 -7.02 -9.28
C GLY A 131 -8.82 -6.62 -7.99
N GLY A 132 -7.48 -6.61 -7.98
CA GLY A 132 -6.69 -6.10 -6.86
C GLY A 132 -5.78 -7.12 -6.15
N ILE A 133 -5.72 -8.40 -6.54
CA ILE A 133 -4.87 -9.38 -5.83
C ILE A 133 -3.41 -8.95 -5.81
N ALA A 134 -2.86 -8.49 -6.94
CA ALA A 134 -1.46 -8.09 -6.99
C ALA A 134 -1.20 -6.87 -6.09
N TRP A 135 -2.14 -5.92 -6.09
CA TRP A 135 -2.09 -4.80 -5.14
C TRP A 135 -2.08 -5.27 -3.69
N TYR A 136 -2.95 -6.21 -3.32
CA TYR A 136 -3.02 -6.74 -1.97
C TYR A 136 -1.79 -7.53 -1.55
N LEU A 137 -1.23 -8.34 -2.45
CA LEU A 137 0.03 -9.04 -2.21
C LEU A 137 1.18 -8.05 -1.96
N LEU A 138 1.26 -6.98 -2.76
CA LEU A 138 2.22 -5.90 -2.50
C LEU A 138 2.00 -5.31 -1.11
N GLN A 139 0.76 -4.96 -0.78
CA GLN A 139 0.45 -4.36 0.50
C GLN A 139 0.79 -5.27 1.69
N ILE A 140 0.62 -6.59 1.57
CA ILE A 140 1.07 -7.57 2.55
C ILE A 140 2.61 -7.58 2.64
N ALA A 141 3.30 -7.65 1.51
CA ALA A 141 4.77 -7.61 1.46
C ALA A 141 5.36 -6.32 2.09
N LEU A 142 4.63 -5.22 1.99
CA LEU A 142 5.02 -3.93 2.57
C LEU A 142 4.68 -3.80 4.07
N HIS A 143 3.49 -4.22 4.51
CA HIS A 143 2.97 -3.83 5.83
C HIS A 143 2.87 -4.97 6.84
N CYS A 144 2.83 -6.23 6.40
CA CYS A 144 2.82 -7.35 7.35
C CYS A 144 4.13 -7.39 8.13
N ARG A 145 4.07 -7.78 9.41
CA ARG A 145 5.25 -7.80 10.30
C ARG A 145 5.77 -9.19 10.58
N ASP A 146 5.13 -10.20 10.02
CA ASP A 146 5.65 -11.55 9.97
C ASP A 146 6.53 -11.69 8.72
N PRO A 147 7.83 -12.02 8.85
CA PRO A 147 8.74 -12.14 7.73
C PRO A 147 8.34 -13.25 6.75
N LEU A 148 7.86 -14.40 7.24
CA LEU A 148 7.48 -15.52 6.38
C LEU A 148 6.27 -15.16 5.51
N VAL A 149 5.31 -14.46 6.10
CA VAL A 149 4.11 -14.00 5.38
C VAL A 149 4.46 -12.97 4.30
N ARG A 150 5.43 -12.09 4.56
CA ARG A 150 5.92 -11.15 3.54
C ARG A 150 6.65 -11.88 2.41
N ASP A 151 7.52 -12.83 2.73
CA ASP A 151 8.28 -13.58 1.74
C ASP A 151 7.36 -14.41 0.85
N GLU A 152 6.33 -15.04 1.44
CA GLU A 152 5.28 -15.74 0.70
C GLU A 152 4.50 -14.80 -0.23
N ALA A 153 4.19 -13.57 0.21
CA ALA A 153 3.53 -12.57 -0.63
C ALA A 153 4.41 -12.12 -1.83
N ILE A 154 5.72 -11.99 -1.62
CA ILE A 154 6.69 -11.68 -2.68
C ILE A 154 6.71 -12.82 -3.71
N LEU A 155 6.78 -14.08 -3.25
CA LEU A 155 6.76 -15.24 -4.13
C LEU A 155 5.43 -15.36 -4.90
N ALA A 156 4.30 -15.06 -4.24
CA ALA A 156 3.00 -15.06 -4.89
C ALA A 156 2.90 -13.98 -5.98
N LEU A 157 3.51 -12.81 -5.79
CA LEU A 157 3.60 -11.75 -6.82
C LEU A 157 4.40 -12.21 -8.04
N ASP A 158 5.54 -12.86 -7.83
CA ASP A 158 6.36 -13.39 -8.93
C ASP A 158 5.59 -14.43 -9.76
N GLY A 159 4.80 -15.28 -9.09
CA GLY A 159 3.93 -16.25 -9.74
C GLY A 159 2.71 -15.64 -10.44
N TYR A 160 2.36 -14.38 -10.19
CA TYR A 160 1.13 -13.79 -10.71
C TYR A 160 1.36 -13.10 -12.06
N ALA A 161 1.08 -13.83 -13.14
CA ALA A 161 1.32 -13.34 -14.51
C ALA A 161 0.26 -12.36 -15.04
N SER A 162 -0.81 -12.07 -14.29
CA SER A 162 -1.87 -11.15 -14.73
C SER A 162 -1.45 -9.69 -14.60
N GLN A 163 -2.06 -8.82 -15.41
CA GLN A 163 -2.04 -7.37 -15.21
C GLN A 163 -3.22 -7.00 -14.30
N ASP A 164 -2.95 -6.28 -13.22
CA ASP A 164 -3.98 -5.82 -12.27
C ASP A 164 -4.34 -4.37 -12.64
N GLY A 165 -5.35 -4.20 -13.49
CA GLY A 165 -5.76 -2.88 -13.99
C GLY A 165 -4.63 -2.12 -14.70
N LEU A 166 -4.26 -0.95 -14.16
CA LEU A 166 -3.22 -0.07 -14.72
C LEU A 166 -1.79 -0.47 -14.32
N TRP A 167 -1.62 -1.43 -13.42
CA TRP A 167 -0.32 -1.76 -12.84
C TRP A 167 0.20 -3.08 -13.39
N THR A 168 1.46 -3.11 -13.83
CA THR A 168 2.12 -4.38 -14.17
C THR A 168 2.51 -5.10 -12.88
N THR A 169 2.17 -6.38 -12.74
CA THR A 169 2.56 -7.17 -11.56
C THR A 169 4.09 -7.23 -11.38
N ARG A 170 4.85 -7.14 -12.48
CA ARG A 170 6.31 -7.00 -12.46
C ARG A 170 6.76 -5.78 -11.66
N SER A 171 6.11 -4.62 -11.83
CA SER A 171 6.41 -3.39 -11.08
C SER A 171 6.18 -3.56 -9.58
N LEU A 172 5.06 -4.19 -9.21
CA LEU A 172 4.70 -4.47 -7.84
C LEU A 172 5.67 -5.47 -7.19
N HIS A 173 6.06 -6.53 -7.91
CA HIS A 173 7.04 -7.51 -7.45
C HIS A 173 8.42 -6.87 -7.20
N ALA A 174 8.92 -6.07 -8.15
CA ALA A 174 10.22 -5.41 -7.97
C ALA A 174 10.22 -4.44 -6.78
N LEU A 175 9.12 -3.69 -6.60
CA LEU A 175 8.94 -2.82 -5.44
C LEU A 175 8.93 -3.62 -4.13
N ALA A 176 8.24 -4.77 -4.11
CA ALA A 176 8.21 -5.65 -2.94
C ALA A 176 9.60 -6.21 -2.58
N LEU A 177 10.36 -6.65 -3.60
CA LEU A 177 11.75 -7.09 -3.43
C LEU A 177 12.64 -5.96 -2.90
N ARG A 178 12.53 -4.75 -3.46
CA ARG A 178 13.33 -3.62 -3.00
C ARG A 178 12.98 -3.24 -1.57
N ASN A 179 11.69 -3.22 -1.23
CA ASN A 179 11.25 -3.01 0.14
C ASN A 179 11.82 -4.06 1.12
N HIS A 180 11.90 -5.33 0.71
CA HIS A 180 12.49 -6.36 1.56
C HIS A 180 13.95 -6.01 1.95
N VAL A 181 14.73 -5.47 1.01
CA VAL A 181 16.10 -4.98 1.30
C VAL A 181 16.08 -3.78 2.26
N VAL A 182 15.19 -2.80 2.04
CA VAL A 182 15.03 -1.63 2.93
C VAL A 182 14.68 -2.06 4.36
N GLU A 183 13.80 -3.06 4.50
CA GLU A 183 13.40 -3.61 5.80
C GLU A 183 14.57 -4.29 6.52
N GLN A 184 15.42 -5.02 5.81
CA GLN A 184 16.63 -5.62 6.38
C GLN A 184 17.63 -4.54 6.85
N GLN A 185 17.81 -3.49 6.05
CA GLN A 185 18.69 -2.36 6.38
C GLN A 185 18.18 -1.54 7.58
N ASN A 186 16.87 -1.58 7.84
CA ASN A 186 16.25 -0.89 8.96
C ASN A 186 16.50 -1.57 10.33
N VAL A 187 17.05 -2.79 10.36
CA VAL A 187 17.34 -3.51 11.60
C VAL A 187 18.65 -3.00 12.21
N ASN A 188 18.57 -2.05 13.15
CA ASN A 188 19.75 -1.36 13.69
C ASN A 188 19.85 -1.33 15.24
N GLY A 189 19.27 -2.30 15.95
CA GLY A 189 19.34 -2.38 17.42
C GLY A 189 18.32 -1.49 18.16
N ASP A 190 17.56 -0.67 17.45
CA ASP A 190 16.44 0.10 18.01
C ASP A 190 15.19 -0.77 18.25
N THR A 191 14.22 -0.22 19.00
CA THR A 191 12.94 -0.90 19.25
C THR A 191 12.16 -1.15 17.96
N THR A 192 11.34 -2.20 17.94
CA THR A 192 10.48 -2.55 16.78
C THR A 192 9.51 -1.43 16.39
N GLN A 193 9.07 -0.61 17.36
CA GLN A 193 8.22 0.55 17.10
C GLN A 193 8.97 1.65 16.35
N VAL A 194 10.24 1.93 16.69
CA VAL A 194 11.05 2.93 15.99
C VAL A 194 11.37 2.47 14.57
N GLN A 195 11.71 1.20 14.39
CA GLN A 195 11.88 0.60 13.07
C GLN A 195 10.61 0.76 12.23
N TRP A 196 9.45 0.48 12.81
CA TRP A 196 8.16 0.66 12.15
C TRP A 196 7.87 2.10 11.73
N GLN A 197 8.15 3.07 12.60
CA GLN A 197 7.96 4.48 12.29
C GLN A 197 8.83 4.96 11.12
N ARG A 198 10.05 4.44 10.99
CA ARG A 198 10.92 4.76 9.84
C ARG A 198 10.30 4.32 8.51
N LEU A 199 9.63 3.17 8.53
CA LEU A 199 8.95 2.63 7.35
C LEU A 199 7.71 3.44 6.95
N TRP A 200 7.25 4.41 7.75
CA TRP A 200 6.21 5.34 7.32
C TRP A 200 6.69 6.31 6.24
N ARG A 201 8.01 6.55 6.15
CA ARG A 201 8.63 7.31 5.04
C ARG A 201 8.91 6.43 3.82
N ARG A 202 8.45 5.18 3.82
CA ARG A 202 8.43 4.34 2.63
C ARG A 202 7.28 4.77 1.74
N GLU A 203 7.60 5.61 0.79
CA GLU A 203 6.68 6.22 -0.14
C GLU A 203 7.01 5.74 -1.55
N TYR A 204 6.00 5.47 -2.38
CA TYR A 204 6.23 5.06 -3.75
C TYR A 204 5.11 5.54 -4.65
N TYR A 205 5.43 5.67 -5.94
CA TYR A 205 4.44 5.76 -7.00
C TYR A 205 4.96 5.08 -8.26
N LEU A 206 4.02 4.73 -9.12
CA LEU A 206 4.26 4.04 -10.38
C LEU A 206 4.01 5.03 -11.52
N GLU A 207 4.97 5.16 -12.41
CA GLU A 207 4.89 5.98 -13.62
C GLU A 207 4.78 5.07 -14.84
N ASP A 208 4.25 5.61 -15.94
CA ASP A 208 4.21 4.94 -17.23
C ASP A 208 3.64 3.51 -17.17
N GLY A 209 2.52 3.32 -16.45
CA GLY A 209 1.89 2.01 -16.28
C GLY A 209 2.71 1.00 -15.45
N GLY A 210 3.74 1.46 -14.74
CA GLY A 210 4.65 0.63 -13.94
C GLY A 210 5.97 0.29 -14.65
N GLU A 211 6.30 0.93 -15.78
CA GLU A 211 7.63 0.83 -16.40
C GLU A 211 8.72 1.57 -15.61
N ARG A 212 8.29 2.53 -14.78
CA ARG A 212 9.14 3.26 -13.86
C ARG A 212 8.52 3.30 -12.47
N VAL A 213 9.32 2.99 -11.45
CA VAL A 213 8.92 2.98 -10.04
C VAL A 213 9.79 3.96 -9.29
N VAL A 214 9.19 4.91 -8.61
CA VAL A 214 9.91 5.79 -7.69
C VAL A 214 9.65 5.31 -6.28
N LEU A 215 10.72 5.09 -5.52
CA LEU A 215 10.69 4.64 -4.14
C LEU A 215 11.52 5.61 -3.29
N ARG A 216 10.90 6.16 -2.26
CA ARG A 216 11.52 7.01 -1.26
C ARG A 216 11.46 6.31 0.10
N PHE A 217 12.56 6.33 0.85
CA PHE A 217 12.67 5.64 2.14
C PHE A 217 13.79 6.23 3.01
N LEU A 218 13.82 5.85 4.29
CA LEU A 218 14.89 6.22 5.20
C LEU A 218 16.01 5.17 5.19
N GLU A 219 17.25 5.63 5.04
CA GLU A 219 18.46 4.82 5.08
C GLU A 219 19.39 5.36 6.17
N LYS A 220 20.11 4.46 6.85
CA LYS A 220 21.10 4.86 7.85
C LYS A 220 22.42 5.17 7.17
N GLU A 221 22.85 6.42 7.24
CA GLU A 221 24.18 6.85 6.81
C GLU A 221 25.21 6.43 7.85
N LEU A 222 26.12 5.52 7.47
CA LEU A 222 27.08 4.93 8.40
C LEU A 222 28.12 5.93 8.92
N GLU A 223 28.48 6.92 8.13
CA GLU A 223 29.52 7.90 8.49
C GLU A 223 29.03 8.91 9.53
N LEU A 224 27.79 9.36 9.42
CA LEU A 224 27.20 10.38 10.31
C LEU A 224 26.30 9.79 11.40
N ASP A 225 26.05 8.48 11.38
CA ASP A 225 25.10 7.78 12.26
C ASP A 225 23.67 8.39 12.21
N GLN A 226 23.31 8.96 11.06
CA GLN A 226 22.06 9.67 10.85
C GLN A 226 21.16 8.92 9.87
N TRP A 227 19.85 9.09 10.05
CA TRP A 227 18.87 8.60 9.09
C TRP A 227 18.61 9.67 8.05
N ILE A 228 18.88 9.35 6.80
CA ILE A 228 18.69 10.25 5.67
C ILE A 228 17.57 9.74 4.76
N LEU A 229 16.85 10.67 4.15
CA LEU A 229 15.82 10.36 3.17
C LEU A 229 16.50 10.10 1.81
N VAL A 230 16.25 8.94 1.25
CA VAL A 230 16.80 8.48 -0.03
C VAL A 230 15.67 8.29 -1.02
N GLU A 231 15.93 8.64 -2.27
CA GLU A 231 15.04 8.34 -3.38
C GLU A 231 15.78 7.49 -4.42
N GLU A 232 15.10 6.44 -4.87
CA GLU A 232 15.57 5.54 -5.90
C GLU A 232 14.51 5.39 -6.98
N VAL A 233 14.99 5.24 -8.20
CA VAL A 233 14.16 5.00 -9.37
C VAL A 233 14.49 3.61 -9.89
N GLY A 234 13.49 2.74 -9.91
CA GLY A 234 13.52 1.43 -10.54
C GLY A 234 12.96 1.53 -11.96
N GLU A 235 13.81 1.34 -12.95
CA GLU A 235 13.39 1.27 -14.35
C GLU A 235 13.44 -0.19 -14.82
N PHE A 236 12.56 -0.54 -15.75
CA PHE A 236 12.57 -1.86 -16.36
C PHE A 236 13.03 -1.79 -17.82
N PRO A 237 14.31 -2.05 -18.11
CA PRO A 237 14.78 -2.12 -19.48
C PRO A 237 13.99 -3.15 -20.29
N ASP A 238 13.74 -2.85 -21.56
CA ASP A 238 13.09 -3.78 -22.47
C ASP A 238 13.77 -5.15 -22.42
N LYS A 239 13.00 -6.19 -22.08
CA LYS A 239 13.38 -7.61 -21.97
C LYS A 239 14.03 -8.06 -20.65
N GLU A 240 14.30 -7.18 -19.68
CA GLU A 240 14.79 -7.61 -18.37
C GLU A 240 13.64 -8.00 -17.42
N ALA A 241 13.84 -9.09 -16.68
CA ALA A 241 12.89 -9.54 -15.67
C ALA A 241 12.94 -8.66 -14.40
N CYS A 242 14.07 -8.01 -14.14
CA CYS A 242 14.34 -7.26 -12.92
C CYS A 242 14.39 -5.74 -13.18
N ALA A 243 13.98 -4.95 -12.19
CA ALA A 243 14.18 -3.51 -12.21
C ALA A 243 15.64 -3.16 -11.94
N LYS A 244 16.16 -2.17 -12.68
CA LYS A 244 17.43 -1.52 -12.39
C LYS A 244 17.18 -0.33 -11.49
N TRP A 245 17.63 -0.42 -10.24
CA TRP A 245 17.49 0.64 -9.25
C TRP A 245 18.65 1.62 -9.33
N THR A 246 18.33 2.91 -9.44
CA THR A 246 19.30 4.01 -9.46
C THR A 246 18.94 5.03 -8.39
N ARG A 247 19.87 5.27 -7.46
CA ARG A 247 19.75 6.32 -6.44
C ARG A 247 19.82 7.70 -7.08
N GLN A 248 18.89 8.56 -6.70
CA GLN A 248 18.87 9.95 -7.16
C GLN A 248 19.97 10.75 -6.46
N LEU A 249 20.69 11.57 -7.23
CA LEU A 249 21.82 12.36 -6.73
C LEU A 249 21.37 13.58 -5.93
N ASN A 250 20.21 14.12 -6.27
CA ASN A 250 19.64 15.24 -5.53
C ASN A 250 18.91 14.68 -4.30
N PRO A 251 19.12 15.28 -3.11
CA PRO A 251 18.36 14.88 -1.95
C PRO A 251 16.87 15.10 -2.21
N PRO A 252 16.01 14.12 -1.90
CA PRO A 252 14.58 14.28 -2.05
C PRO A 252 14.09 15.44 -1.17
N SER A 253 12.99 16.06 -1.56
CA SER A 253 12.35 17.02 -0.68
C SER A 253 11.88 16.31 0.60
N GLY A 254 11.88 17.03 1.73
CA GLY A 254 11.38 16.49 2.99
C GLY A 254 9.87 16.17 2.98
N ARG A 255 9.13 16.72 1.99
CA ARG A 255 7.68 16.57 1.82
C ARG A 255 7.31 15.16 1.42
N LEU A 256 6.01 14.86 1.51
CA LEU A 256 5.48 13.58 1.04
C LEU A 256 5.48 13.53 -0.48
N LEU A 257 5.89 12.40 -1.03
CA LEU A 257 5.96 12.14 -2.47
C LEU A 257 4.61 12.38 -3.18
N VAL A 258 3.50 12.10 -2.50
CA VAL A 258 2.14 12.38 -3.00
C VAL A 258 1.92 13.85 -3.33
N GLN A 259 2.62 14.78 -2.67
CA GLN A 259 2.45 16.22 -2.92
C GLN A 259 3.29 16.74 -4.08
N GLU A 260 4.36 16.03 -4.42
CA GLU A 260 5.23 16.39 -5.54
C GLU A 260 4.63 15.91 -6.87
N GLY A 261 3.92 14.78 -6.85
CA GLY A 261 3.24 14.22 -8.03
C GLY A 261 1.93 14.93 -8.44
N PHE A 262 1.32 15.72 -7.54
CA PHE A 262 0.16 16.55 -7.86
C PHE A 262 0.56 18.02 -7.89
N PRO A 263 0.72 18.65 -9.07
CA PRO A 263 1.02 20.07 -9.13
C PRO A 263 -0.10 20.83 -8.41
N HIS A 264 0.28 21.65 -7.44
CA HIS A 264 -0.65 22.59 -6.81
C HIS A 264 -1.39 23.34 -7.92
N ALA A 265 -2.72 23.22 -7.95
CA ALA A 265 -3.54 24.17 -8.67
C ALA A 265 -3.20 25.53 -8.07
N SER A 266 -2.38 26.30 -8.79
CA SER A 266 -1.94 27.62 -8.38
C SER A 266 -3.18 28.44 -8.05
N THR A 267 -3.44 28.65 -6.77
CA THR A 267 -4.37 29.67 -6.26
C THR A 267 -3.73 31.05 -6.46
N LYS A 268 -3.47 31.39 -7.72
CA LYS A 268 -3.39 32.79 -8.13
C LYS A 268 -4.80 33.13 -8.58
N GLY A 269 -5.56 33.73 -7.67
CA GLY A 269 -6.81 34.40 -8.04
C GLY A 269 -6.53 35.40 -9.17
N PRO A 270 -7.51 35.67 -10.04
CA PRO A 270 -7.33 36.61 -11.13
C PRO A 270 -7.21 38.02 -10.57
N THR A 271 -5.98 38.45 -10.26
CA THR A 271 -5.65 39.86 -10.11
C THR A 271 -5.51 40.46 -11.51
N GLY A 272 -6.52 41.23 -11.91
CA GLY A 272 -6.44 42.10 -13.08
C GLY A 272 -7.67 42.03 -13.97
N LEU A 273 -8.74 42.71 -13.57
CA LEU A 273 -9.67 43.29 -14.53
C LEU A 273 -8.91 44.37 -15.32
N PRO A 274 -8.79 44.29 -16.65
CA PRO A 274 -8.52 45.48 -17.45
C PRO A 274 -9.83 46.25 -17.55
N GLY A 275 -9.81 47.50 -17.11
CA GLY A 275 -10.90 48.43 -17.27
C GLY A 275 -11.25 48.68 -18.74
N GLN A 276 -12.48 49.16 -18.91
CA GLN A 276 -12.90 50.20 -19.87
C GLN A 276 -11.71 50.97 -20.48
N MET A 277 -11.66 51.33 -21.76
CA MET A 277 -12.75 51.83 -22.61
C MET A 277 -12.20 52.05 -24.04
N ASP A 278 -13.15 52.27 -24.95
CA ASP A 278 -13.10 53.13 -26.14
C ASP A 278 -13.00 52.53 -27.56
N LEU A 279 -14.06 52.89 -28.30
CA LEU A 279 -14.44 52.76 -29.72
C LEU A 279 -15.22 51.50 -30.12
#